data_AF-A0A969DPY1-F1
#
_entry.id   AF-A0A969DPY1-F1
#
_cell.length_a   1.000
_cell.length_b   1.000
_cell.length_c   1.000
_cell.angle_alpha   90.00
_cell.angle_beta   90.00
_cell.angle_gamma   90.00
#
_symmetry.space_group_name_H-M   'P 1'
#
loop_
_entity.id
_entity.type
_entity.pdbx_description
1 polymer ?
#
loop_
_entity_poly.entity_id
_entity_poly.type
_entity_poly.pdbx_seq_one_letter_code
_entity_poly.pdbx_strand_id
1 'polypeptide(L)'
;MGNLEGEMLQVSGNRTFEKLSLEEMFDACTQLHFSCALYRLPNTAVRHLIIDLSAGKDLQEVTLDELGNGFIFHPFSSDSLPVKFIKSDIHIEENLDSGHRDIYHNAQSSEVISALCNQVAHKRPEQFACNKAAGKRLKIPVRKKDALPP
;
A
#
# COMPACT_ATOMS: atom_id res chain seq x y z
N MET A 1 10.17 -20.56 -19.04
CA MET A 1 9.04 -20.09 -18.21
C MET A 1 9.59 -18.94 -17.39
N GLY A 2 9.21 -17.70 -17.68
CA GLY A 2 9.82 -16.52 -17.07
C GLY A 2 9.11 -16.15 -15.78
N ASN A 3 9.87 -16.05 -14.68
CA ASN A 3 9.40 -15.46 -13.42
C ASN A 3 9.10 -13.98 -13.65
N LEU A 4 7.84 -13.60 -13.50
CA LEU A 4 7.42 -12.22 -13.30
C LEU A 4 7.45 -11.96 -11.78
N GLU A 5 8.65 -11.81 -11.22
CA GLU A 5 8.79 -11.15 -9.93
C GLU A 5 8.34 -9.71 -10.13
N GLY A 6 7.18 -9.36 -9.57
CA GLY A 6 6.60 -8.04 -9.71
C GLY A 6 7.48 -7.01 -9.02
N GLU A 7 8.27 -6.24 -9.79
CA GLU A 7 8.98 -5.07 -9.28
C GLU A 7 7.97 -4.12 -8.60
N MET A 8 8.17 -3.85 -7.30
CA MET A 8 7.43 -2.82 -6.60
C MET A 8 7.90 -1.46 -7.11
N LEU A 9 7.00 -0.72 -7.73
CA LEU A 9 7.29 0.61 -8.26
C LEU A 9 7.16 1.62 -7.11
N GLN A 10 8.24 2.37 -6.86
CA GLN A 10 8.19 3.55 -6.00
C GLN A 10 7.57 4.69 -6.81
N VAL A 11 6.44 5.22 -6.35
CA VAL A 11 5.81 6.39 -6.98
C VAL A 11 5.86 7.56 -6.02
N SER A 12 6.74 8.51 -6.32
CA SER A 12 6.75 9.82 -5.67
C SER A 12 5.62 10.68 -6.27
N GLY A 13 4.63 11.09 -5.47
CA GLY A 13 3.78 12.24 -5.81
C GLY A 13 2.30 12.00 -6.12
N ASN A 14 1.66 10.94 -5.61
CA ASN A 14 0.19 10.92 -5.56
C ASN A 14 -0.28 11.84 -4.41
N ARG A 15 -0.44 13.15 -4.71
CA ARG A 15 -0.73 14.23 -3.73
C ARG A 15 -1.95 13.98 -2.83
N THR A 16 -2.84 13.06 -3.22
CA THR A 16 -4.01 12.68 -2.42
C THR A 16 -3.62 11.76 -1.26
N PHE A 17 -2.63 10.87 -1.45
CA PHE A 17 -2.10 10.01 -0.38
C PHE A 17 -1.31 10.80 0.66
N GLU A 18 -0.58 11.84 0.25
CA GLU A 18 0.24 12.68 1.15
C GLU A 18 -0.58 13.40 2.23
N LYS A 19 -1.89 13.58 2.02
CA LYS A 19 -2.77 14.33 2.92
C LYS A 19 -3.45 13.48 3.98
N LEU A 20 -3.43 12.16 3.84
CA LEU A 20 -4.14 11.23 4.71
C LEU A 20 -3.19 10.67 5.75
N SER A 21 -3.62 10.51 7.00
CA SER A 21 -2.81 9.80 8.00
C SER A 21 -2.82 8.29 7.72
N LEU A 22 -1.81 7.54 8.20
CA LEU A 22 -1.81 6.08 8.05
C LEU A 22 -2.99 5.43 8.77
N GLU A 23 -3.43 5.98 9.90
CA GLU A 23 -4.58 5.52 10.65
C GLU A 23 -5.88 5.70 9.85
N GLU A 24 -6.04 6.83 9.14
CA GLU A 24 -7.18 7.07 8.25
C GLU A 24 -7.21 6.11 7.06
N MET A 25 -6.05 5.78 6.52
CA MET A 25 -5.92 4.77 5.47
C MET A 25 -6.26 3.37 5.99
N PHE A 26 -5.81 3.02 7.20
CA PHE A 26 -6.13 1.75 7.84
C PHE A 26 -7.65 1.60 8.06
N ASP A 27 -8.32 2.65 8.55
CA ASP A 27 -9.77 2.67 8.70
C ASP A 27 -10.49 2.50 7.34
N ALA A 28 -9.97 3.12 6.28
CA ALA A 28 -10.54 2.97 4.94
C ALA A 28 -10.36 1.55 4.39
N CYS A 29 -9.20 0.92 4.63
CA CYS A 29 -8.96 -0.47 4.24
C CYS A 29 -9.99 -1.39 4.92
N THR A 30 -10.24 -1.19 6.20
CA THR A 30 -11.21 -1.97 6.97
C THR A 30 -12.63 -1.83 6.39
N GLN A 31 -13.03 -0.62 5.99
CA GLN A 31 -14.35 -0.37 5.39
C GLN A 31 -14.51 -0.94 3.99
N LEU A 32 -13.41 -1.03 3.23
CA LEU A 32 -13.39 -1.64 1.90
C LEU A 32 -13.13 -3.15 1.96
N HIS A 33 -13.11 -3.73 3.16
CA HIS A 33 -12.86 -5.16 3.40
C HIS A 33 -11.51 -5.66 2.88
N PHE A 34 -10.51 -4.78 2.81
CA PHE A 34 -9.14 -5.18 2.53
C PHE A 34 -8.45 -5.69 3.80
N SER A 35 -7.62 -6.71 3.63
CA SER A 35 -6.73 -7.15 4.70
C SER A 35 -5.54 -6.20 4.76
N CYS A 36 -5.18 -5.73 5.95
CA CYS A 36 -4.09 -4.77 6.12
C CYS A 36 -3.39 -4.98 7.47
N ALA A 37 -2.15 -4.52 7.56
CA ALA A 37 -1.40 -4.49 8.81
C ALA A 37 -0.72 -3.13 8.97
N LEU A 38 -0.98 -2.50 10.12
CA LEU A 38 -0.33 -1.27 10.56
C LEU A 38 0.63 -1.61 11.70
N TYR A 39 1.91 -1.31 11.53
CA TYR A 39 2.93 -1.68 12.49
C TYR A 39 4.08 -0.67 12.55
N ARG A 40 4.90 -0.79 13.60
CA ARG A 40 6.13 -0.02 13.81
C ARG A 40 7.20 -0.97 14.33
N LEU A 41 8.41 -0.86 13.79
CA LEU A 41 9.54 -1.61 14.30
C LEU A 41 10.13 -0.95 15.55
N PRO A 42 10.68 -1.72 16.52
CA PRO A 42 11.35 -1.14 17.67
C PRO A 42 12.51 -0.22 17.25
N ASN A 43 12.69 0.89 17.98
CA ASN A 43 13.78 1.85 17.77
C ASN A 43 13.82 2.53 16.38
N THR A 44 12.73 2.49 15.61
CA THR A 44 12.62 3.26 14.36
C THR A 44 11.58 4.36 14.50
N ALA A 45 11.73 5.47 13.77
CA ALA A 45 10.70 6.49 13.61
C ALA A 45 9.77 6.21 12.43
N VAL A 46 9.82 5.00 11.86
CA VAL A 46 9.07 4.64 10.66
C VAL A 46 7.85 3.82 11.04
N ARG A 47 6.68 4.28 10.59
CA ARG A 47 5.43 3.52 10.64
C ARG A 47 5.19 2.88 9.28
N HIS A 48 4.64 1.68 9.28
CA HIS A 48 4.40 0.92 8.07
C HIS A 48 2.94 0.53 8.00
N LEU A 49 2.33 0.69 6.83
CA LEU A 49 1.03 0.14 6.49
C LEU A 49 1.20 -0.76 5.26
N ILE A 50 0.83 -2.03 5.38
CA ILE A 50 0.69 -2.90 4.22
C ILE A 50 -0.78 -3.22 3.97
N ILE A 51 -1.15 -3.34 2.70
CA ILE A 51 -2.51 -3.61 2.25
C ILE A 51 -2.46 -4.78 1.25
N ASP A 52 -3.28 -5.78 1.51
CA ASP A 52 -3.49 -6.96 0.68
C ASP A 52 -4.81 -6.81 -0.08
N LEU A 53 -4.71 -6.79 -1.40
CA LEU A 53 -5.86 -6.60 -2.29
C LEU A 53 -6.63 -7.90 -2.56
N SER A 54 -6.05 -9.03 -2.18
CA SER A 54 -6.66 -10.37 -2.28
C SER A 54 -7.49 -10.76 -1.06
N ALA A 55 -7.60 -9.87 -0.06
CA ALA A 55 -8.28 -10.09 1.21
C ALA A 55 -7.65 -11.17 2.11
N GLY A 56 -6.34 -11.44 1.93
CA GLY A 56 -5.60 -12.41 2.71
C GLY A 56 -5.70 -13.84 2.17
N LYS A 57 -4.67 -14.64 2.43
CA LYS A 57 -4.61 -16.05 2.04
C LYS A 57 -4.47 -16.94 3.27
N ASP A 58 -5.28 -17.99 3.36
CA ASP A 58 -5.05 -19.06 4.32
C ASP A 58 -3.92 -19.96 3.83
N LEU A 59 -2.95 -20.23 4.69
CA LEU A 59 -1.81 -21.09 4.42
C LEU A 59 -2.03 -22.46 5.06
N GLN A 60 -1.87 -23.51 4.27
CA GLN A 60 -1.80 -24.89 4.78
C GLN A 60 -0.40 -25.23 5.29
N GLU A 61 0.63 -24.65 4.65
CA GLU A 61 2.04 -24.78 5.00
C GLU A 61 2.73 -23.43 4.81
N VAL A 62 3.75 -23.16 5.64
CA VAL A 62 4.55 -21.94 5.57
C VAL A 62 5.85 -22.23 4.83
N THR A 63 5.90 -21.88 3.54
CA THR A 63 7.08 -22.00 2.69
C THR A 63 7.55 -20.62 2.26
N LEU A 64 8.56 -20.07 2.95
CA LEU A 64 9.00 -18.69 2.74
C LEU A 64 9.49 -18.42 1.31
N ASP A 65 10.05 -19.42 0.63
CA ASP A 65 10.57 -19.29 -0.74
C ASP A 65 9.44 -19.07 -1.79
N GLU A 66 8.22 -19.49 -1.47
CA GLU A 66 7.04 -19.32 -2.35
C GLU A 66 6.22 -18.08 -1.99
N LEU A 67 6.45 -17.53 -0.80
CA LEU A 67 5.74 -16.36 -0.31
C LEU A 67 6.46 -15.10 -0.76
N GLY A 68 5.72 -14.20 -1.41
CA GLY A 68 6.23 -12.86 -1.69
C GLY A 68 6.33 -12.00 -0.41
N ASN A 69 6.62 -10.72 -0.60
CA ASN A 69 6.65 -9.76 0.50
C ASN A 69 5.30 -9.67 1.22
N GLY A 70 5.29 -9.75 2.55
CA GLY A 70 4.07 -9.72 3.36
C GLY A 70 4.29 -10.11 4.82
N PHE A 71 3.18 -10.39 5.50
CA PHE A 71 3.15 -10.83 6.90
C PHE A 71 2.47 -12.18 7.04
N ILE A 72 3.05 -13.04 7.89
CA ILE A 72 2.43 -14.28 8.32
C ILE A 72 1.85 -14.05 9.71
N PHE A 73 0.57 -14.41 9.88
CA PHE A 73 -0.11 -14.41 11.16
C PHE A 73 -0.44 -15.85 11.55
N HIS A 74 0.23 -16.33 12.60
CA HIS A 74 -0.02 -17.65 13.16
C HIS A 74 -0.96 -17.51 14.38
N PRO A 75 -2.16 -18.08 14.35
CA PRO A 75 -3.03 -18.08 15.53
C PRO A 75 -2.45 -18.98 16.62
N PHE A 76 -2.63 -18.64 17.89
CA PHE A 76 -2.14 -19.48 19.01
C PHE A 76 -2.80 -20.88 19.07
N SER A 77 -3.93 -21.07 18.38
CA SER A 77 -4.65 -22.33 18.26
C SER A 77 -4.76 -22.71 16.78
N SER A 78 -3.69 -23.28 16.24
CA SER A 78 -3.63 -23.76 14.85
C SER A 78 -4.64 -24.88 14.56
N ASP A 79 -5.10 -25.59 15.59
CA ASP A 79 -6.08 -26.69 15.46
C ASP A 79 -7.48 -26.18 15.08
N SER A 80 -7.75 -24.88 15.25
CA SER A 80 -9.06 -24.28 15.01
C SER A 80 -9.05 -23.10 14.03
N LEU A 81 -7.89 -22.50 13.78
CA LEU A 81 -7.75 -21.36 12.87
C LEU A 81 -6.55 -21.56 11.95
N PRO A 82 -6.69 -21.32 10.63
CA PRO A 82 -5.58 -21.43 9.70
C PRO A 82 -4.56 -20.31 9.94
N VAL A 83 -3.30 -20.58 9.60
CA VAL A 83 -2.28 -19.55 9.46
C VAL A 83 -2.69 -18.63 8.31
N LYS A 84 -2.59 -17.32 8.50
CA LYS A 84 -2.93 -16.33 7.47
C LYS A 84 -1.69 -15.65 6.93
N PHE A 85 -1.72 -15.34 5.64
CA PHE A 85 -0.73 -14.48 4.98
C PHE A 85 -1.41 -13.22 4.46
N ILE A 86 -0.82 -12.08 4.78
CA ILE A 86 -1.21 -10.76 4.28
C ILE A 86 -0.14 -10.34 3.28
N LYS A 87 -0.48 -10.34 2.01
CA LYS A 87 0.42 -9.94 0.93
C LYS A 87 0.60 -8.42 0.91
N SER A 88 1.82 -7.96 0.70
CA SER A 88 2.14 -6.54 0.61
C SER A 88 1.95 -5.99 -0.81
N ASP A 89 0.71 -5.98 -1.32
CA ASP A 89 0.42 -5.43 -2.65
C ASP A 89 0.65 -3.91 -2.71
N ILE A 90 0.32 -3.22 -1.62
CA ILE A 90 0.67 -1.82 -1.35
C ILE A 90 1.40 -1.77 -0.01
N HIS A 91 2.54 -1.07 0.03
CA HIS A 91 3.31 -0.81 1.23
C HIS A 91 3.57 0.69 1.34
N ILE A 92 3.18 1.27 2.47
CA ILE A 92 3.36 2.68 2.78
C ILE A 92 4.26 2.78 4.00
N GLU A 93 5.29 3.59 3.89
CA GLU A 93 6.22 3.89 4.98
C GLU A 93 6.14 5.38 5.29
N GLU A 94 5.89 5.73 6.55
CA GLU A 94 5.89 7.11 7.03
C GLU A 94 7.00 7.30 8.05
N ASN A 95 7.97 8.15 7.72
CA ASN A 95 9.06 8.52 8.61
C ASN A 95 8.66 9.77 9.42
N LEU A 96 8.46 9.60 10.73
CA LEU A 96 7.96 10.64 11.62
C LEU A 96 8.97 11.78 11.85
N ASP A 97 10.26 11.50 11.76
CA ASP A 97 11.30 12.51 12.00
C ASP A 97 11.43 13.48 10.82
N SER A 98 11.29 12.96 9.60
CA SER A 98 11.40 13.74 8.36
C SER A 98 10.05 14.21 7.81
N GLY A 99 8.95 13.60 8.24
CA GLY A 99 7.64 13.74 7.59
C GLY A 99 7.58 13.15 6.19
N HIS A 100 8.61 12.40 5.76
CA HIS A 100 8.66 11.77 4.45
C HIS A 100 7.76 10.54 4.40
N ARG A 101 7.17 10.28 3.23
CA ARG A 101 6.36 9.10 2.99
C ARG A 101 6.73 8.43 1.68
N ASP A 102 7.00 7.14 1.76
CA ASP A 102 7.26 6.29 0.61
C ASP A 102 6.08 5.35 0.38
N ILE A 103 5.70 5.18 -0.89
CA ILE A 103 4.64 4.27 -1.31
C ILE A 103 5.22 3.35 -2.37
N TYR A 104 5.16 2.07 -2.06
CA TYR A 104 5.57 1.00 -2.94
C TYR A 104 4.34 0.18 -3.30
N HIS A 105 4.12 -0.08 -4.58
CA HIS A 105 2.98 -0.88 -5.00
C HIS A 105 3.27 -1.66 -6.27
N ASN A 106 2.54 -2.75 -6.48
CA ASN A 106 2.57 -3.46 -7.75
C ASN A 106 1.79 -2.68 -8.84
N ALA A 107 2.04 -2.97 -10.12
CA ALA A 107 1.41 -2.26 -11.24
C ALA A 107 -0.14 -2.42 -11.29
N GLN A 108 -0.69 -3.47 -10.68
CA GLN A 108 -2.13 -3.74 -10.63
C GLN A 108 -2.86 -2.95 -9.53
N SER A 109 -2.11 -2.30 -8.63
CA SER A 109 -2.68 -1.63 -7.44
C SER A 109 -3.17 -0.20 -7.68
N SER A 110 -2.92 0.39 -8.86
CA SER A 110 -3.21 1.81 -9.11
C SER A 110 -4.69 2.20 -9.04
N GLU A 111 -5.58 1.29 -9.46
CA GLU A 111 -7.03 1.49 -9.38
C GLU A 111 -7.52 1.43 -7.94
N VAL A 112 -6.98 0.52 -7.13
CA VAL A 112 -7.34 0.39 -5.72
C VAL A 112 -6.81 1.54 -4.88
N ILE A 113 -5.59 2.00 -5.18
CA ILE A 113 -5.02 3.25 -4.64
C ILE A 113 -6.01 4.41 -4.86
N SER A 114 -6.59 4.50 -6.06
CA SER A 114 -7.58 5.54 -6.37
C SER A 114 -8.90 5.35 -5.60
N ALA A 115 -9.36 4.11 -5.44
CA ALA A 115 -10.56 3.80 -4.65
C ALA A 115 -10.40 4.13 -3.16
N LEU A 116 -9.25 3.81 -2.57
CA LEU A 116 -8.90 4.17 -1.18
C LEU A 116 -8.94 5.69 -0.99
N CYS A 117 -8.32 6.45 -1.90
CA CYS A 117 -8.40 7.91 -1.87
C CYS A 117 -9.83 8.44 -1.92
N ASN A 118 -10.65 7.90 -2.82
CA ASN A 118 -12.04 8.34 -2.97
C ASN A 118 -12.88 8.05 -1.72
N GLN A 119 -12.66 6.89 -1.09
CA GLN A 119 -13.36 6.50 0.14
C GLN A 119 -13.05 7.45 1.29
N VAL A 120 -11.79 7.87 1.44
CA VAL A 120 -11.41 8.81 2.49
C VAL A 120 -11.84 10.24 2.15
N ALA A 121 -11.76 10.64 0.88
CA ALA A 121 -12.22 11.96 0.44
C ALA A 121 -13.72 12.19 0.65
N HIS A 122 -14.55 11.14 0.56
CA HIS A 122 -15.98 11.23 0.90
C HIS A 122 -16.24 11.55 2.38
N LYS A 123 -15.34 11.15 3.29
CA LYS A 123 -15.49 11.41 4.73
C LYS A 123 -15.07 12.83 5.13
N ARG A 124 -14.26 13.51 4.33
CA ARG A 124 -13.76 14.88 4.58
C ARG A 124 -13.73 15.72 3.29
N PRO A 125 -14.90 16.02 2.70
CA PRO A 125 -14.95 16.78 1.45
C PRO A 125 -14.21 18.12 1.54
N GLU A 126 -14.17 18.76 2.72
CA GLU A 126 -13.48 20.01 2.99
C GLU A 126 -11.95 19.97 2.82
N GLN A 127 -11.30 18.81 3.04
CA GLN A 127 -9.84 18.65 2.87
C GLN A 127 -9.45 18.37 1.41
N PHE A 128 -10.41 17.93 0.59
CA PHE A 128 -10.26 17.60 -0.83
C PHE A 128 -10.96 18.59 -1.77
N ALA A 129 -11.67 19.58 -1.22
CA ALA A 129 -12.28 20.70 -1.93
C ALA A 129 -11.23 21.74 -2.38
N CYS A 130 -10.24 21.33 -3.15
CA CYS A 130 -9.43 22.24 -3.95
C CYS A 130 -8.96 21.51 -5.19
N ASN A 131 -9.75 21.60 -6.27
CA ASN A 131 -9.36 21.47 -7.70
C ASN A 131 -10.55 21.34 -8.67
N LYS A 132 -11.75 21.86 -8.34
CA LYS A 132 -12.84 21.97 -9.34
C LYS A 132 -12.71 23.18 -10.29
N ALA A 133 -11.65 23.99 -10.16
CA ALA A 133 -11.45 25.21 -10.96
C ALA A 133 -10.15 25.18 -11.78
N ALA A 134 -9.93 24.14 -12.59
CA ALA A 134 -9.13 24.24 -13.82
C ALA A 134 -9.21 22.92 -14.59
N GLY A 135 -9.97 22.91 -15.70
CA GLY A 135 -9.94 21.82 -16.66
C GLY A 135 -8.59 21.70 -17.36
N LYS A 136 -7.58 21.15 -16.69
CA LYS A 136 -6.32 20.72 -17.30
C LYS A 136 -6.13 19.23 -17.03
N ARG A 137 -6.27 18.42 -18.09
CA ARG A 137 -5.85 17.02 -18.12
C ARG A 137 -4.45 16.91 -17.50
N LEU A 138 -4.32 16.13 -16.43
CA LEU A 138 -3.03 15.78 -15.85
C LEU A 138 -2.23 15.01 -16.91
N LYS A 139 -1.18 15.64 -17.46
CA LYS A 139 -0.14 14.90 -18.19
C LYS A 139 0.81 14.35 -17.14
N ILE A 140 0.80 13.04 -16.96
CA ILE A 140 1.81 12.33 -16.15
C ILE A 140 3.07 12.24 -17.04
N PRO A 141 4.19 12.88 -16.68
CA PRO A 141 5.44 12.66 -17.39
C PRO A 141 5.97 11.27 -17.01
N VAL A 142 5.95 10.35 -17.97
CA VAL A 142 6.72 9.10 -17.88
C VAL A 142 8.20 9.49 -18.04
N ARG A 143 8.98 9.44 -16.96
CA ARG A 143 10.45 9.51 -17.07
C ARG A 143 10.91 8.25 -17.83
N LYS A 144 11.45 8.43 -19.04
CA LYS A 144 12.21 7.38 -19.71
C LYS A 144 13.47 7.14 -18.88
N LYS A 145 13.77 5.87 -18.56
CA LYS A 145 15.04 5.46 -17.96
C LYS A 145 16.18 6.06 -18.79
N ASP A 146 17.04 6.84 -18.15
CA ASP A 146 18.26 7.36 -18.76
C ASP A 146 19.10 6.17 -19.24
N ALA A 147 19.51 6.21 -20.51
CA ALA A 147 20.48 5.28 -21.04
C ALA A 147 21.83 5.55 -20.35
N LEU A 148 22.41 4.49 -19.79
CA LEU A 148 23.80 4.50 -19.31
C LEU A 148 24.74 4.89 -20.49
N PRO A 149 25.72 5.78 -20.26
CA PRO A 149 26.75 6.06 -21.26
C PRO A 149 27.68 4.85 -21.46
N PRO A 150 28.33 4.75 -22.64
CA PRO A 150 29.10 3.58 -23.08
C PRO A 150 30.33 3.26 -22.24
#